data_AF-A0A840I2V1-F1
#
_entry.id   AF-A0A840I2V1-F1
#
_cell.length_a   1.000
_cell.length_b   1.000
_cell.length_c   1.000
_cell.angle_alpha   90.00
_cell.angle_beta   90.00
_cell.angle_gamma   90.00
#
_symmetry.space_group_name_H-M   'P 1'
#
loop_
_entity.id
_entity.type
_entity.pdbx_description
1 polymer ?
#
loop_
_entity_poly.entity_id
_entity_poly.type
_entity_poly.pdbx_seq_one_letter_code
_entity_poly.pdbx_strand_id
1 'polypeptide(L)'
;MRRFAPAALLLVPACASLSDAADGPFYGSGVSDGCRTAEARNLSFSVREYRDEALFDAEPSYRAGWRAGYAQCQPAENISARPEDFGQQDTDF
;
A
#
# COMPACT_ATOMS: atom_id res chain seq x y z
N MET A 1 11.28 -48.76 5.20
CA MET A 1 10.82 -48.09 3.96
C MET A 1 9.92 -46.92 4.36
N ARG A 2 10.43 -45.68 4.41
CA ARG A 2 9.65 -44.48 4.73
C ARG A 2 9.22 -43.80 3.43
N ARG A 3 7.91 -43.75 3.18
CA ARG A 3 7.31 -43.06 2.03
C ARG A 3 7.21 -41.58 2.38
N PHE A 4 7.93 -40.73 1.64
CA PHE A 4 7.74 -39.29 1.67
C PHE A 4 6.56 -38.95 0.73
N ALA A 5 5.47 -38.42 1.29
CA ALA A 5 4.37 -37.87 0.51
C ALA A 5 4.74 -36.45 0.06
N PRO A 6 4.52 -36.06 -1.21
CA PRO A 6 4.81 -34.72 -1.67
C PRO A 6 3.72 -33.77 -1.16
N ALA A 7 4.11 -32.80 -0.33
CA ALA A 7 3.27 -31.66 -0.02
C ALA A 7 3.16 -30.79 -1.29
N ALA A 8 2.03 -30.89 -1.98
CA ALA A 8 1.71 -30.02 -3.09
C ALA A 8 1.50 -28.59 -2.57
N LEU A 9 2.50 -27.73 -2.78
CA LEU A 9 2.36 -26.29 -2.60
C LEU A 9 1.41 -25.74 -3.66
N LEU A 10 0.22 -25.34 -3.24
CA LEU A 10 -0.71 -24.56 -4.03
C LEU A 10 -0.18 -23.12 -4.13
N LEU A 11 0.51 -22.81 -5.24
CA LEU A 11 0.82 -21.44 -5.63
C LEU A 11 -0.48 -20.75 -6.06
N VAL A 12 -0.99 -19.83 -5.25
CA VAL A 12 -2.15 -19.00 -5.58
C VAL A 12 -1.74 -17.95 -6.63
N PRO A 13 -2.35 -17.91 -7.82
CA PRO A 13 -2.08 -16.87 -8.81
C PRO A 13 -2.80 -15.57 -8.41
N ALA A 14 -2.18 -14.73 -7.58
CA ALA A 14 -2.76 -13.46 -7.13
C ALA A 14 -2.45 -12.26 -8.05
N CYS A 15 -1.74 -12.44 -9.15
CA CYS A 15 -1.20 -11.33 -9.97
C CYS A 15 -1.98 -11.02 -11.27
N ALA A 16 -3.13 -11.62 -11.55
CA ALA A 16 -3.81 -11.42 -12.83
C ALA A 16 -4.81 -10.23 -12.85
N SER A 17 -5.23 -9.72 -11.69
CA SER A 17 -6.37 -8.79 -11.61
C SER A 17 -5.99 -7.31 -11.45
N LEU A 18 -4.70 -7.00 -11.29
CA LEU A 18 -4.22 -5.63 -11.11
C LEU A 18 -4.04 -4.87 -12.43
N SER A 19 -3.63 -5.57 -13.49
CA SER A 19 -3.33 -4.93 -14.78
C SER A 19 -4.58 -4.36 -15.46
N ASP A 20 -5.68 -5.12 -15.48
CA ASP A 20 -6.92 -4.73 -16.16
C ASP A 20 -7.58 -3.49 -15.52
N ALA A 21 -7.48 -3.39 -14.19
CA ALA A 21 -7.98 -2.22 -13.47
C ALA A 21 -7.13 -0.95 -13.73
N ALA A 22 -5.84 -1.10 -14.08
CA ALA A 22 -4.96 0.03 -14.36
C ALA A 22 -5.27 0.71 -15.70
N ASP A 23 -5.87 -0.02 -16.64
CA ASP A 23 -6.21 0.48 -17.97
C ASP A 23 -7.62 1.13 -18.03
N GLY A 24 -8.36 1.10 -16.91
CA GLY A 24 -9.73 1.62 -16.86
C GLY A 24 -9.82 3.16 -16.79
N PRO A 25 -10.96 3.73 -17.23
CA PRO A 25 -11.10 5.17 -17.46
C PRO A 25 -10.98 6.03 -16.18
N PHE A 26 -11.28 5.46 -15.02
CA PHE A 26 -11.22 6.17 -13.74
C PHE A 26 -9.90 5.99 -12.98
N TYR A 27 -8.95 5.24 -13.54
CA TYR A 27 -7.66 5.00 -12.89
C TYR A 27 -6.91 6.31 -12.60
N GLY A 28 -6.83 7.21 -13.59
CA GLY A 28 -6.15 8.50 -13.44
C GLY A 28 -6.75 9.40 -12.36
N SER A 29 -8.09 9.48 -12.30
CA SER A 29 -8.79 10.20 -11.22
C SER A 29 -8.50 9.59 -9.85
N GLY A 30 -8.50 8.25 -9.76
CA GLY A 30 -8.11 7.54 -8.55
C GLY A 30 -6.69 7.91 -8.11
N VAL A 31 -5.72 7.86 -9.02
CA VAL A 31 -4.32 8.23 -8.73
C VAL A 31 -4.21 9.64 -8.16
N SER A 32 -4.88 10.61 -8.78
CA SER A 32 -4.86 12.01 -8.33
C SER A 32 -5.40 12.16 -6.90
N ASP A 33 -6.55 11.56 -6.61
CA ASP A 33 -7.19 11.60 -5.29
C ASP A 33 -6.38 10.85 -4.22
N GLY A 34 -5.77 9.72 -4.60
CA GLY A 34 -4.86 8.97 -3.75
C GLY A 34 -3.65 9.81 -3.33
N CYS A 35 -3.02 10.52 -4.26
CA CYS A 35 -1.89 11.42 -3.94
C CYS A 35 -2.31 12.58 -3.04
N ARG A 36 -3.44 13.24 -3.34
CA ARG A 36 -3.96 14.31 -2.48
C ARG A 36 -4.25 13.83 -1.06
N THR A 37 -4.74 12.59 -0.92
CA THR A 37 -4.93 11.96 0.39
C THR A 37 -3.60 11.75 1.10
N ALA A 38 -2.58 11.22 0.41
CA ALA A 38 -1.26 11.00 0.99
C ALA A 38 -0.63 12.30 1.50
N GLU A 39 -0.65 13.36 0.67
CA GLU A 39 -0.17 14.69 1.04
C GLU A 39 -0.95 15.26 2.24
N ALA A 40 -2.27 15.11 2.23
CA ALA A 40 -3.11 15.61 3.31
C ALA A 40 -2.82 14.89 4.63
N ARG A 41 -2.54 13.59 4.62
CA ARG A 41 -2.19 12.83 5.83
C ARG A 41 -0.77 13.09 6.32
N ASN A 42 0.11 13.60 5.46
CA ASN A 42 1.45 14.06 5.86
C ASN A 42 1.40 15.38 6.67
N LEU A 43 0.34 16.17 6.51
CA LEU A 43 0.15 17.36 7.35
C LEU A 43 -0.26 16.92 8.77
N SER A 44 0.44 17.43 9.80
CA SER A 44 0.18 17.06 11.19
C SER A 44 -1.30 17.22 11.54
N PHE A 45 -1.89 16.20 12.16
CA PHE A 45 -3.28 16.14 12.63
C PHE A 45 -4.38 16.17 11.56
N SER A 46 -4.03 16.09 10.27
CA SER A 46 -5.02 16.04 9.20
C SER A 46 -5.55 14.62 9.01
N VAL A 47 -6.86 14.47 9.15
CA VAL A 47 -7.61 13.24 8.84
C VAL A 47 -8.30 13.30 7.48
N ARG A 48 -7.95 14.31 6.66
CA ARG A 48 -8.65 14.56 5.40
C ARG A 48 -8.31 13.48 4.39
N GLU A 49 -9.35 12.95 3.78
CA GLU A 49 -9.28 11.96 2.73
C GLU A 49 -10.01 12.48 1.50
N TYR A 50 -9.32 12.43 0.36
CA TYR A 50 -9.87 12.76 -0.94
C TYR A 50 -10.13 11.44 -1.64
N ARG A 51 -11.38 10.99 -1.59
CA ARG A 51 -11.85 9.76 -2.19
C ARG A 51 -13.32 9.94 -2.57
N ASP A 52 -13.63 9.77 -3.84
CA ASP A 52 -15.01 9.65 -4.30
C ASP A 52 -15.52 8.27 -3.89
N GLU A 53 -16.37 8.21 -2.87
CA GLU A 53 -16.83 6.93 -2.32
C GLU A 53 -17.69 6.15 -3.32
N ALA A 54 -18.44 6.83 -4.19
CA ALA A 54 -19.27 6.15 -5.18
C ALA A 54 -18.40 5.46 -6.25
N LEU A 55 -17.39 6.17 -6.77
CA LEU A 55 -16.43 5.58 -7.70
C LEU A 55 -15.54 4.56 -7.01
N PHE A 56 -15.14 4.80 -5.77
CA PHE A 56 -14.35 3.84 -5.02
C PHE A 56 -15.09 2.53 -4.85
N ASP A 57 -16.38 2.54 -4.57
CA ASP A 57 -17.19 1.34 -4.39
C ASP A 57 -17.59 0.67 -5.70
N ALA A 58 -17.92 1.43 -6.73
CA ALA A 58 -18.43 0.89 -8.00
C ALA A 58 -17.35 0.55 -9.03
N GLU A 59 -16.25 1.32 -9.07
CA GLU A 59 -15.29 1.29 -10.18
C GLU A 59 -13.94 0.67 -9.75
N PRO A 60 -13.61 -0.55 -10.22
CA PRO A 60 -12.34 -1.20 -9.90
C PRO A 60 -11.13 -0.37 -10.31
N SER A 61 -11.23 0.34 -11.44
CA SER A 61 -10.14 1.18 -11.96
C SER A 61 -9.85 2.39 -11.08
N TYR A 62 -10.90 3.09 -10.62
CA TYR A 62 -10.76 4.17 -9.63
C TYR A 62 -10.09 3.66 -8.36
N ARG A 63 -10.57 2.53 -7.83
CA ARG A 63 -10.05 1.93 -6.59
C ARG A 63 -8.59 1.51 -6.71
N ALA A 64 -8.20 0.93 -7.84
CA ALA A 64 -6.82 0.58 -8.13
C ALA A 64 -5.94 1.83 -8.22
N GLY A 65 -6.40 2.85 -8.96
CA GLY A 65 -5.72 4.13 -9.09
C GLY A 65 -5.51 4.82 -7.75
N TRP A 66 -6.54 4.89 -6.91
CA TRP A 66 -6.48 5.50 -5.58
C TRP A 66 -5.43 4.84 -4.69
N ARG A 67 -5.39 3.51 -4.66
CA ARG A 67 -4.36 2.77 -3.88
C ARG A 67 -2.97 3.02 -4.43
N ALA A 68 -2.82 3.03 -5.76
CA ALA A 68 -1.54 3.28 -6.40
C ALA A 68 -1.03 4.69 -6.10
N GLY A 69 -1.85 5.73 -6.30
CA GLY A 69 -1.49 7.11 -6.01
C GLY A 69 -1.20 7.34 -4.52
N TYR A 70 -2.01 6.79 -3.62
CA TYR A 70 -1.77 6.89 -2.19
C TYR A 70 -0.40 6.31 -1.81
N ALA A 71 -0.06 5.12 -2.29
CA ALA A 71 1.22 4.47 -2.01
C ALA A 71 2.42 5.20 -2.63
N GLN A 72 2.28 5.71 -3.86
CA GLN A 72 3.34 6.43 -4.57
C GLN A 72 3.68 7.79 -3.93
N CYS A 73 2.67 8.47 -3.40
CA CYS A 73 2.80 9.81 -2.84
C CYS A 73 2.93 9.81 -1.30
N GLN A 74 3.02 8.64 -0.65
CA GLN A 74 3.44 8.59 0.76
C GLN A 74 4.88 9.13 0.85
N PRO A 75 5.17 10.07 1.76
CA PRO A 75 6.54 10.44 2.05
C PRO A 75 7.27 9.18 2.56
N ALA A 76 8.43 8.88 1.99
CA ALA A 76 9.28 7.85 2.55
C ALA A 76 9.56 8.22 4.02
N GLU A 77 9.20 7.34 4.96
CA GLU A 77 9.78 7.44 6.29
C GLU A 77 11.29 7.44 6.08
N ASN A 78 11.96 8.52 6.46
CA ASN A 78 13.41 8.57 6.40
C ASN A 78 13.95 7.57 7.43
N ILE A 79 14.02 6.30 7.05
CA ILE A 79 14.52 5.21 7.87
C ILE A 79 15.99 5.46 8.26
N SER A 80 16.69 6.28 7.48
CA SER A 80 18.06 6.74 7.74
C SER A 80 18.14 7.87 8.78
N ALA A 81 17.02 8.49 9.16
CA ALA A 81 16.94 9.46 10.25
C ALA A 81 16.47 8.84 11.57
N ARG A 82 16.21 7.52 11.62
CA ARG A 82 16.05 6.82 12.91
C ARG A 82 17.42 6.82 13.60
N PRO A 83 17.57 7.44 14.79
CA PRO A 83 18.75 7.23 15.60
C PRO A 83 18.86 5.72 15.87
N GLU A 84 20.03 5.13 15.66
CA GLU A 84 20.35 3.74 16.02
C GLU A 84 20.45 3.58 17.56
N ASP A 85 19.54 4.18 18.33
CA ASP A 85 19.59 4.20 19.79
C ASP A 85 18.43 3.39 20.38
N PHE A 86 18.46 2.09 20.09
CA PHE A 86 17.72 1.11 20.87
C PHE A 86 18.64 -0.07 21.17
N GLY A 87 19.49 0.10 22.19
CA GLY A 87 19.91 -1.03 23.01
C GLY A 87 21.40 -1.34 23.09
N GLN A 88 22.20 -0.39 23.60
CA GLN A 88 23.30 -0.79 24.48
C GLN A 88 22.70 -0.92 25.89
N GLN A 89 22.13 -2.09 26.21
CA GLN A 89 21.81 -2.40 27.61
C GLN A 89 23.14 -2.71 28.30
N ASP A 90 23.75 -1.69 28.91
CA ASP A 90 24.85 -1.87 29.83
C ASP A 90 24.33 -2.63 31.06
N THR A 91 24.43 -3.95 31.03
CA THR A 91 24.26 -4.81 32.21
C THR A 91 25.63 -5.05 32.83
N ASP A 92 26.13 -4.06 33.56
CA ASP A 92 27.21 -4.26 34.53
C ASP A 92 26.63 -4.13 35.94
N PHE A 93 26.50 -5.29 36.62
CA PHE A 93 26.26 -5.44 38.06
C PHE A 93 27.54 -5.91 38.73
#